data_AF-A0A937VT68-F1
#
_entry.id   AF-A0A937VT68-F1
#
_cell.length_a   1.000
_cell.length_b   1.000
_cell.length_c   1.000
_cell.angle_alpha   90.00
_cell.angle_beta   90.00
_cell.angle_gamma   90.00
#
_symmetry.space_group_name_H-M   'P 1'
#
loop_
_entity.id
_entity.type
_entity.pdbx_description
1 polymer ?
#
loop_
_entity_poly.entity_id
_entity_poly.type
_entity_poly.pdbx_seq_one_letter_code
_entity_poly.pdbx_strand_id
1 'polypeptide(L)' 'GNQLKRWMTRDGMSKEDARSRIRSQMSVEDKRRQANYVIDNNGTMEETKRQVQDLYQKLVALAQKK' A
#
# COMPACT_ATOMS: atom_id res chain seq x y z
N GLY A 1 5.10 3.63 -8.01
CA GLY A 1 3.64 3.42 -7.88
C GLY A 1 3.01 3.07 -9.21
N ASN A 2 2.99 1.79 -9.62
CA ASN A 2 2.40 1.40 -10.91
C ASN A 2 1.02 0.71 -10.73
N GLN A 3 0.14 1.34 -9.94
CA GLN A 3 -1.18 0.82 -9.58
C GLN A 3 -2.05 0.55 -10.82
N LEU A 4 -2.01 1.48 -11.78
CA LEU A 4 -2.73 1.40 -13.04
C LEU A 4 -2.32 0.15 -13.84
N LYS A 5 -1.01 -0.05 -14.03
CA LYS A 5 -0.49 -1.23 -14.75
C LYS A 5 -0.90 -2.52 -14.05
N ARG A 6 -0.79 -2.59 -12.71
CA ARG A 6 -1.18 -3.79 -11.96
C ARG A 6 -2.66 -4.15 -12.15
N TRP A 7 -3.56 -3.17 -12.09
CA TRP A 7 -5.00 -3.42 -12.29
C TRP A 7 -5.31 -3.86 -13.72
N MET A 8 -4.65 -3.28 -14.71
CA MET A 8 -4.86 -3.68 -16.10
C MET A 8 -4.27 -5.07 -16.39
N THR A 9 -3.06 -5.37 -15.93
CA THR A 9 -2.36 -6.63 -16.28
C THR A 9 -2.80 -7.82 -15.46
N ARG A 10 -3.11 -7.62 -14.17
CA ARG A 10 -3.45 -8.71 -13.25
C ARG A 10 -4.95 -8.86 -13.06
N ASP A 11 -5.67 -7.73 -12.94
CA ASP A 11 -7.08 -7.73 -12.58
C ASP A 11 -7.99 -7.56 -13.81
N GLY A 12 -7.41 -7.48 -15.03
CA GLY A 12 -8.15 -7.36 -16.29
C GLY A 12 -8.95 -6.06 -16.44
N MET A 13 -8.66 -5.05 -15.61
CA MET A 13 -9.44 -3.83 -15.55
C MET A 13 -9.23 -2.96 -16.81
N SER A 14 -10.31 -2.38 -17.34
CA SER A 14 -10.21 -1.40 -18.43
C SER A 14 -9.41 -0.17 -17.96
N LYS A 15 -8.79 0.53 -18.91
CA LYS A 15 -8.01 1.74 -18.61
C LYS A 15 -8.91 2.84 -18.03
N GLU A 16 -10.15 2.92 -18.52
CA GLU A 16 -11.18 3.86 -18.10
C GLU A 16 -11.60 3.60 -16.65
N ASP A 17 -11.91 2.35 -16.30
CA ASP A 17 -12.30 1.95 -14.95
C ASP A 17 -11.15 2.16 -13.96
N ALA A 18 -9.93 1.78 -14.34
CA ALA A 18 -8.75 1.97 -13.50
C ALA A 18 -8.47 3.45 -13.23
N ARG A 19 -8.65 4.33 -14.24
CA ARG A 19 -8.55 5.78 -14.08
C ARG A 19 -9.67 6.35 -13.22
N SER A 20 -10.90 5.88 -13.39
CA SER A 20 -12.05 6.27 -12.56
C SER A 20 -11.80 5.92 -11.09
N ARG A 21 -11.28 4.72 -10.85
CA ARG A 21 -10.92 4.25 -9.52
C ARG A 21 -9.81 5.09 -8.87
N ILE A 22 -8.76 5.47 -9.62
CA ILE A 22 -7.74 6.41 -9.13
C ILE A 22 -8.37 7.74 -8.71
N ARG A 23 -9.26 8.31 -9.54
CA ARG A 23 -9.91 9.61 -9.24
C ARG A 23 -10.84 9.55 -8.03
N SER A 24 -11.49 8.41 -7.80
CA SER A 24 -12.38 8.20 -6.65
C SER A 24 -11.62 7.99 -5.33
N GLN A 25 -10.33 7.65 -5.39
CA GLN A 25 -9.51 7.40 -4.22
C GLN A 25 -8.83 8.68 -3.76
N MET A 26 -8.64 8.79 -2.44
CA MET A 26 -7.72 9.78 -1.88
C MET A 26 -6.35 9.67 -2.56
N SER A 27 -5.70 10.80 -2.79
CA SER A 27 -4.35 10.80 -3.35
C SER A 27 -3.42 9.94 -2.49
N VAL A 28 -2.46 9.28 -3.12
CA VAL A 28 -1.49 8.44 -2.39
C VAL A 28 -0.71 9.26 -1.36
N GLU A 29 -0.47 10.54 -1.64
CA GLU A 29 0.20 11.46 -0.72
C GLU A 29 -0.66 11.79 0.49
N ASP A 30 -1.93 12.15 0.29
CA ASP A 30 -2.83 12.47 1.41
C ASP A 30 -3.08 11.23 2.27
N LYS A 31 -3.23 10.06 1.64
CA LYS A 31 -3.34 8.78 2.35
C LYS A 31 -2.10 8.50 3.18
N ARG A 32 -0.91 8.80 2.66
CA ARG A 32 0.35 8.67 3.40
C ARG A 32 0.43 9.63 4.57
N ARG A 33 -0.01 10.89 4.41
CA ARG A 33 -0.02 11.89 5.49
C ARG A 33 -0.90 11.49 6.67
N GLN A 34 -2.00 10.79 6.41
CA GLN A 34 -2.94 10.34 7.45
C GLN A 34 -2.57 9.00 8.09
N ALA A 35 -1.65 8.24 7.50
CA ALA A 35 -1.33 6.89 7.96
C ALA A 35 -0.37 6.90 9.16
N ASN A 36 -0.69 6.12 10.20
CA ASN A 36 0.26 5.89 11.30
C ASN A 36 1.49 5.08 10.85
N TYR A 37 1.31 4.22 9.86
CA TYR A 37 2.36 3.36 9.29
C TYR A 37 2.13 3.19 7.79
N VAL A 38 3.23 3.09 7.03
CA VAL A 38 3.22 2.91 5.57
C VAL A 38 4.08 1.72 5.21
N ILE A 39 3.55 0.82 4.36
CA ILE A 39 4.30 -0.26 3.72
C ILE A 39 4.41 0.05 2.23
N ASP A 40 5.63 0.17 1.72
CA ASP A 40 5.90 0.37 0.30
C ASP A 40 6.00 -0.99 -0.42
N ASN A 41 5.09 -1.23 -1.36
CA ASN A 41 5.03 -2.43 -2.20
C ASN A 41 5.50 -2.19 -3.65
N ASN A 42 6.27 -1.12 -3.88
CA ASN A 42 6.87 -0.84 -5.19
C ASN A 42 8.22 -1.54 -5.38
N GLY A 43 8.82 -2.04 -4.31
CA GLY A 43 10.08 -2.78 -4.32
C GLY A 43 9.91 -4.28 -4.53
N THR A 44 10.87 -5.06 -4.05
CA THR A 44 10.82 -6.53 -4.11
C THR A 44 9.82 -7.09 -3.09
N MET A 45 9.47 -8.38 -3.26
CA MET A 45 8.65 -9.09 -2.29
C MET A 45 9.37 -9.17 -0.94
N GLU A 46 10.68 -9.36 -0.95
CA GLU A 46 11.56 -9.45 0.22
C GLU A 46 11.56 -8.12 0.99
N GLU A 47 11.69 -6.99 0.30
CA GLU A 47 11.61 -5.65 0.90
C GLU A 47 10.24 -5.39 1.54
N THR A 48 9.17 -5.84 0.88
CA THR A 48 7.81 -5.72 1.41
C THR A 48 7.63 -6.59 2.65
N LYS A 49 8.11 -7.84 2.62
CA LYS A 49 8.06 -8.77 3.76
C LYS A 49 8.82 -8.22 4.96
N ARG A 50 10.01 -7.67 4.75
CA ARG A 50 10.80 -7.06 5.82
C ARG A 50 10.05 -5.91 6.48
N GLN A 51 9.49 -4.98 5.71
CA GLN A 51 8.70 -3.87 6.24
C GLN A 51 7.51 -4.34 7.08
N VAL A 52 6.83 -5.41 6.63
CA VAL A 52 5.70 -6.01 7.37
C VAL A 52 6.18 -6.62 8.69
N GLN A 53 7.28 -7.38 8.68
CA GLN A 53 7.83 -8.00 9.88
C GLN A 53 8.27 -6.95 10.91
N ASP A 54 8.97 -5.91 10.47
CA ASP A 54 9.42 -4.80 11.33
C ASP A 54 8.23 -4.09 11.97
N LEU A 55 7.18 -3.81 11.19
CA LEU A 55 5.95 -3.19 11.69
C LEU A 55 5.22 -4.09 12.68
N TYR A 56 5.10 -5.39 12.38
CA TYR A 56 4.42 -6.34 13.25
C TYR A 56 5.10 -6.41 14.62
N GLN A 57 6.43 -6.55 14.66
CA GLN A 57 7.19 -6.55 15.91
C GLN A 57 6.97 -5.27 16.73
N LYS A 58 6.98 -4.12 16.06
CA LYS A 58 6.70 -2.82 16.70
C LYS A 58 5.31 -2.77 17.33
N LEU A 59 4.29 -3.24 16.61
CA LEU A 59 2.90 -3.23 17.09
C LEU A 59 2.69 -4.20 18.27
N VAL A 60 3.28 -5.39 18.21
CA VAL A 60 3.24 -6.37 19.31
C VAL A 60 3.90 -5.78 20.57
N ALA A 61 5.08 -5.18 20.43
CA ALA A 61 5.78 -4.55 21.56
C ALA A 61 4.98 -3.37 22.16
N LEU A 62 4.27 -2.59 21.34
CA LEU A 62 3.40 -1.52 21.81
C LEU A 62 2.16 -2.06 22.56
N ALA A 63 1.61 -3.19 22.11
CA ALA A 63 0.46 -3.81 22.75
C ALA A 63 0.80 -4.41 24.12
N GLN A 64 2.03 -4.93 24.30
CA GLN A 64 2.50 -5.53 25.55
C GLN A 64 2.94 -4.51 26.61
N LYS A 65 3.14 -3.25 26.22
CA LYS A 65 3.51 -2.13 27.12
C LYS A 65 2.29 -1.40 27.70
N LYS A 66 1.08 -1.87 27.38
CA LYS A 66 -0.19 -1.41 27.97
C LYS A 66 -0.64 -2.38 29.05
#